data_AF-A0A430QHL6-F1
#
_entry.id   AF-A0A430QHL6-F1
#
_cell.length_a   1.000
_cell.length_b   1.000
_cell.length_c   1.000
_cell.angle_alpha   90.00
_cell.angle_beta   90.00
_cell.angle_gamma   90.00
#
_symmetry.space_group_name_H-M   'P 1'
#
loop_
_entity.id
_entity.type
_entity.pdbx_description
1 polymer ?
#
loop_
_entity_poly.entity_id
_entity_poly.type
_entity_poly.pdbx_seq_one_letter_code
_entity_poly.pdbx_strand_id
1 'polypeptide(L)'
;MLTNGEYKLVMKLPDVYGVFKFVVDYYRVGYTHLLSVTQVPVRPFTHTQYERFLVAAYPYYGSAISMMIGLILFSFVFLYLKDDKEKGE
;
A
#
# COMPACT_ATOMS: atom_id res chain seq x y z
N MET A 1 20.48 -24.07 -6.39
CA MET A 1 21.42 -25.20 -6.16
C MET A 1 20.71 -26.21 -5.28
N LEU A 2 20.75 -27.49 -5.68
CA LEU A 2 19.95 -28.60 -5.15
C LEU A 2 20.41 -28.99 -3.74
N THR A 3 19.57 -28.74 -2.74
CA THR A 3 19.64 -29.39 -1.43
C THR A 3 18.57 -30.48 -1.44
N ASN A 4 18.99 -31.76 -1.61
CA ASN A 4 18.16 -32.98 -1.54
C ASN A 4 17.38 -33.40 -2.80
N GLY A 5 17.88 -33.12 -4.02
CA GLY A 5 17.25 -33.62 -5.25
C GLY A 5 15.98 -32.87 -5.70
N GLU A 6 15.61 -31.80 -5.01
CA GLU A 6 14.50 -30.91 -5.38
C GLU A 6 14.98 -29.71 -6.22
N TYR A 7 14.32 -29.48 -7.35
CA TYR A 7 14.53 -28.27 -8.16
C TYR A 7 13.76 -27.09 -7.56
N LYS A 8 14.48 -26.03 -7.16
CA LYS A 8 13.90 -24.82 -6.54
C LYS A 8 14.30 -23.57 -7.32
N LEU A 9 13.33 -22.67 -7.50
CA LEU A 9 13.51 -21.34 -8.08
C LEU A 9 12.78 -20.32 -7.21
N VAL A 10 13.47 -19.23 -6.85
CA VAL A 10 12.85 -18.07 -6.18
C VAL A 10 12.73 -16.96 -7.21
N MET A 11 11.52 -16.49 -7.45
CA MET A 11 11.23 -15.44 -8.43
C MET A 11 10.23 -14.42 -7.85
N LYS A 12 10.27 -13.20 -8.39
CA LYS A 12 9.24 -12.19 -8.12
C LYS A 12 8.01 -12.46 -9.01
N LEU A 13 6.84 -12.23 -8.45
CA LEU A 13 5.57 -12.26 -9.17
C LEU A 13 5.48 -11.05 -10.11
N PRO A 14 4.71 -11.14 -11.21
CA PRO A 14 4.44 -10.00 -12.08
C PRO A 14 3.52 -8.99 -11.39
N ASP A 15 3.55 -7.73 -11.84
CA ASP A 15 2.72 -6.64 -11.32
C ASP A 15 1.23 -6.74 -11.74
N VAL A 16 0.88 -7.75 -12.55
CA VAL A 16 -0.49 -7.99 -13.02
C VAL A 16 -1.18 -8.98 -12.10
N TYR A 17 -2.38 -8.62 -11.64
CA TYR A 17 -3.22 -9.48 -10.80
C TYR A 17 -4.06 -10.43 -11.64
N GLY A 18 -4.38 -11.59 -11.07
CA GLY A 18 -5.19 -12.59 -11.77
C GLY A 18 -4.84 -14.00 -11.32
N VAL A 19 -5.23 -14.97 -12.15
CA VAL A 19 -4.96 -16.39 -11.86
C VAL A 19 -3.87 -16.89 -12.79
N PHE A 20 -2.76 -17.31 -12.19
CA PHE A 20 -1.58 -17.77 -12.91
C PHE A 20 -1.44 -19.29 -12.77
N LYS A 21 -0.61 -19.87 -13.64
CA LYS A 21 -0.26 -21.30 -13.60
C LYS A 21 1.25 -21.45 -13.61
N PHE A 22 1.77 -22.22 -12.68
CA PHE A 22 3.12 -22.77 -12.76
C PHE A 22 3.05 -24.05 -13.58
N VAL A 23 3.72 -24.07 -14.73
CA VAL A 23 3.73 -25.22 -15.65
C VAL A 23 5.15 -25.74 -15.74
N VAL A 24 5.32 -27.02 -15.43
CA VAL A 24 6.55 -27.77 -15.67
C VAL A 24 6.25 -28.82 -16.72
N ASP A 25 6.75 -28.58 -17.92
CA ASP A 25 6.63 -29.48 -19.07
C ASP A 25 8.02 -30.03 -19.41
N TYR A 26 8.23 -31.31 -19.12
CA TYR A 26 9.47 -32.02 -19.40
C TYR A 26 9.26 -33.03 -20.52
N TYR A 27 9.49 -32.58 -21.76
CA TYR A 27 9.43 -33.40 -22.96
C TYR A 27 10.82 -33.61 -23.56
N ARG A 28 11.35 -34.84 -23.47
CA ARG A 28 12.67 -35.25 -23.96
C ARG A 28 12.60 -36.63 -24.61
N VAL A 29 13.28 -36.82 -25.74
CA VAL A 29 13.37 -38.12 -26.44
C VAL A 29 14.00 -39.16 -25.50
N GLY A 30 13.39 -40.34 -25.40
CA GLY A 30 13.87 -41.42 -24.53
C GLY A 30 13.43 -41.33 -23.06
N TYR A 31 12.67 -40.29 -22.68
CA TYR A 31 12.09 -40.16 -21.34
C TYR A 31 10.56 -40.10 -21.40
N THR A 32 9.90 -40.48 -20.31
CA THR A 32 8.46 -40.27 -20.14
C THR A 32 8.16 -38.78 -20.08
N HIS A 33 7.12 -38.34 -20.78
CA HIS A 33 6.63 -36.98 -20.72
C HIS A 33 6.07 -36.68 -19.31
N LEU A 34 6.58 -35.63 -18.68
CA LEU A 34 6.10 -35.17 -17.37
C LEU A 34 5.46 -33.79 -17.53
N LEU A 35 4.18 -33.68 -17.19
CA LEU A 35 3.44 -32.42 -17.14
C LEU A 35 2.92 -32.19 -15.72
N SER A 36 3.32 -31.08 -15.11
CA SER A 36 2.81 -30.64 -13.81
C SER A 36 2.29 -29.21 -13.93
N VAL A 37 1.03 -28.98 -13.54
CA VAL A 37 0.37 -27.68 -13.63
C VAL A 37 -0.23 -27.32 -12.29
N THR A 38 0.23 -26.22 -11.69
CA THR A 38 -0.26 -25.70 -10.41
C THR A 38 -0.88 -24.33 -10.62
N GLN A 39 -2.18 -24.19 -10.39
CA GLN A 39 -2.89 -22.93 -10.53
C GLN A 39 -2.87 -22.14 -9.21
N VAL A 40 -2.47 -20.87 -9.27
CA VAL A 40 -2.34 -20.00 -8.09
C VAL A 40 -2.94 -18.62 -8.35
N PRO A 41 -3.82 -18.11 -7.46
CA PRO A 41 -4.33 -16.75 -7.56
C PRO A 41 -3.32 -15.73 -7.01
N VAL A 42 -3.10 -14.65 -7.76
CA VAL A 42 -2.31 -13.49 -7.36
C VAL A 42 -3.26 -12.34 -7.07
N ARG A 43 -3.37 -11.97 -5.79
CA ARG A 43 -4.26 -10.92 -5.31
C ARG A 43 -3.54 -9.55 -5.25
N PRO A 44 -4.26 -8.43 -5.46
CA PRO A 44 -3.71 -7.10 -5.22
C PRO A 44 -3.47 -6.81 -3.75
N PHE A 45 -2.69 -5.76 -3.49
CA PHE A 45 -2.48 -5.24 -2.15
C PHE A 45 -3.80 -4.75 -1.55
N THR A 46 -4.02 -5.07 -0.28
CA THR A 46 -5.13 -4.54 0.50
C THR A 46 -4.84 -3.12 0.96
N HIS A 47 -5.87 -2.36 1.33
CA HIS A 47 -5.74 -0.98 1.80
C HIS A 47 -4.78 -0.79 3.00
N THR A 48 -4.56 -1.84 3.79
CA THR A 48 -3.64 -1.87 4.94
C THR A 48 -2.18 -2.14 4.57
N GLN A 49 -1.90 -2.56 3.33
CA GLN A 49 -0.57 -2.99 2.87
C GLN A 49 0.18 -1.88 2.12
N TYR A 50 -0.45 -0.74 1.85
CA TYR A 50 0.23 0.42 1.29
C TYR A 50 1.15 1.07 2.32
N GLU A 51 2.24 1.65 1.83
CA GLU A 51 3.19 2.38 2.66
C GLU A 51 2.50 3.60 3.28
N ARG A 52 2.75 3.81 4.59
CA ARG A 52 2.21 4.93 5.37
C ARG A 52 3.34 5.84 5.77
N PHE A 53 3.02 7.12 6.04
CA PHE A 53 3.97 8.13 6.48
C PHE A 53 5.10 8.37 5.48
N LEU A 54 4.72 8.64 4.23
CA LEU A 54 5.67 8.98 3.17
C LEU A 54 6.38 10.30 3.54
N VAL A 55 7.71 10.29 3.51
CA VAL A 55 8.53 11.49 3.80
C VAL A 55 8.18 12.65 2.86
N ALA A 56 7.93 12.34 1.59
CA ALA A 56 7.49 13.33 0.60
C ALA A 56 6.12 13.94 0.92
N ALA A 57 5.30 13.28 1.75
CA ALA A 57 3.97 13.74 2.11
C ALA A 57 3.92 14.55 3.43
N TYR A 58 5.05 14.78 4.11
CA TYR A 58 5.09 15.57 5.35
C TYR A 58 4.44 16.95 5.26
N PRO A 59 4.60 17.73 4.17
CA PRO A 59 3.92 19.03 4.04
C PRO A 59 2.38 18.92 4.14
N TYR A 60 1.78 17.84 3.63
CA TYR A 60 0.33 17.62 3.67
C TYR A 60 -0.15 17.20 5.06
N TYR A 61 0.63 16.37 5.76
CA TYR A 61 0.31 16.02 7.15
C TYR A 61 0.41 17.25 8.06
N GLY A 62 1.44 18.09 7.86
CA GLY A 62 1.62 19.35 8.59
C GLY A 62 0.50 20.35 8.33
N SER A 63 0.06 20.51 7.07
CA SER A 63 -1.02 21.45 6.74
C SER A 63 -2.35 21.06 7.37
N ALA A 64 -2.71 19.77 7.36
CA ALA A 64 -3.93 19.28 8.00
C ALA A 64 -3.94 19.57 9.51
N ILE A 65 -2.81 19.30 10.18
CA ILE A 65 -2.64 19.58 11.61
C ILE A 65 -2.70 21.09 11.88
N SER A 66 -2.06 21.90 11.03
CA SER A 66 -2.08 23.37 11.14
C SER A 66 -3.50 23.93 11.04
N MET A 67 -4.33 23.43 10.13
CA MET A 67 -5.73 23.85 10.00
C MET A 67 -6.57 23.49 11.23
N MET A 68 -6.36 22.31 11.82
CA MET A 68 -7.03 21.91 13.06
C MET A 68 -6.68 22.85 14.21
N ILE A 69 -5.38 23.16 14.39
CA ILE A 69 -4.91 24.11 15.41
C ILE A 69 -5.48 25.51 15.16
N GLY A 70 -5.46 25.96 13.91
CA GLY A 70 -5.98 27.27 13.51
C GLY A 70 -7.47 27.42 13.86
N LEU A 71 -8.29 26.40 13.59
CA LEU A 71 -9.71 26.43 13.92
C LEU A 71 -9.94 26.45 15.44
N ILE A 72 -9.15 25.69 16.20
CA ILE A 72 -9.23 25.69 17.67
C ILE A 72 -8.89 27.07 18.22
N LEU A 73 -7.75 27.65 17.81
CA LEU A 73 -7.32 28.97 18.25
C LEU A 73 -8.30 30.06 17.83
N PHE A 74 -8.78 30.01 16.58
CA PHE A 74 -9.79 30.94 16.08
C PHE A 74 -11.06 30.87 16.93
N SER A 75 -11.56 29.66 17.23
CA SER A 75 -12.76 29.48 18.07
C SER A 75 -12.57 30.08 19.46
N PHE A 76 -11.42 29.84 20.11
CA PHE A 76 -11.11 30.43 21.41
C PHE A 76 -11.07 31.95 21.36
N VAL A 77 -10.32 32.52 20.42
CA VAL A 77 -10.21 33.98 20.29
C VAL A 77 -11.59 34.57 19.98
N PHE A 78 -12.32 34.00 19.02
CA PHE A 78 -13.64 34.48 18.62
C PHE A 78 -14.64 34.50 19.77
N LEU A 79 -14.67 33.46 20.62
CA LEU A 79 -15.60 33.39 21.75
C LEU A 79 -15.24 34.33 22.91
N TYR A 80 -13.95 34.56 23.15
CA TYR A 80 -13.47 35.40 24.26
C TYR A 80 -13.04 36.80 23.81
N LEU A 81 -13.24 37.16 22.55
CA LEU A 81 -13.02 38.50 22.05
C LEU A 81 -14.11 39.40 22.63
N LYS A 82 -13.70 40.34 23.49
CA LYS A 82 -14.59 41.37 23.99
C LYS A 82 -14.73 42.46 22.92
N ASP A 83 -15.94 42.65 22.41
CA ASP A 83 -16.25 43.81 21.56
C ASP A 83 -16.27 45.06 22.44
N ASP A 84 -15.15 45.79 22.50
CA ASP A 84 -15.15 47.19 22.96
C ASP A 84 -15.73 48.07 21.82
N LYS A 85 -16.96 47.79 21.40
CA LYS A 85 -17.78 48.78 20.72
C LYS A 85 -18.45 49.60 21.81
N GLU A 86 -17.84 50.74 22.14
CA GLU A 86 -18.64 51.86 22.61
C GLU A 86 -19.79 52.02 21.62
N LYS A 87 -21.02 51.82 22.10
CA LYS A 87 -22.24 52.26 21.41
C LYS A 87 -22.13 53.78 21.28
N GLY A 88 -21.51 54.24 20.21
CA GLY A 88 -21.66 55.58 19.69
C GLY A 88 -22.88 55.62 18.78
N GLU A 89 -24.06 55.56 19.39
CA GLU A 89 -25.33 56.20 19.00
C GLU A 89 -26.35 56.06 20.14
#